data_AF-A0A368L2L3-F1
#
_entry.id   AF-A0A368L2L3-F1
#
_cell.length_a   1.000
_cell.length_b   1.000
_cell.length_c   1.000
_cell.angle_alpha   90.00
_cell.angle_beta   90.00
_cell.angle_gamma   90.00
#
_symmetry.space_group_name_H-M   'P 1'
#
loop_
_entity.id
_entity.type
_entity.pdbx_description
1 polymer ?
#
loop_
_entity_poly.entity_id
_entity_poly.type
_entity_poly.pdbx_seq_one_letter_code
_entity_poly.pdbx_strand_id
1 'polypeptide(L)'
;MAGAAVLVLSSIVGWIVSGAPGLGSGALGAGIGILFPIITVATLLFGNRWYGTPSFLTMFFAVNAGSFLVKIVVFMIALNIVFGLPWVDRIVLYGALVAAALASLVVDVIVVARTRISGASDVALPERGEGDELPEERD
;
A
#
# COMPACT_ATOMS: atom_id res chain seq x y z
N MET A 1 7.40 11.23 6.27
CA MET A 1 8.83 11.08 6.63
C MET A 1 9.49 9.90 5.91
N ALA A 2 8.93 8.69 5.96
CA ALA A 2 9.52 7.50 5.32
C ALA A 2 9.82 7.66 3.81
N GLY A 3 8.88 8.22 3.02
CA GLY A 3 9.12 8.44 1.59
C GLY A 3 10.30 9.37 1.30
N ALA A 4 10.47 10.46 2.05
CA ALA A 4 11.61 11.36 1.89
C ALA A 4 12.93 10.66 2.23
N ALA A 5 12.95 9.83 3.28
CA ALA A 5 14.13 9.04 3.65
C ALA A 5 14.50 8.05 2.53
N VAL A 6 13.51 7.33 1.97
CA VAL A 6 13.73 6.41 0.84
C VAL A 6 14.26 7.17 -0.37
N LEU A 7 13.70 8.33 -0.70
CA LEU A 7 14.14 9.14 -1.83
C LEU A 7 15.61 9.54 -1.68
N VAL A 8 15.98 10.07 -0.51
CA VAL A 8 17.35 10.48 -0.24
C VAL A 8 18.31 9.28 -0.24
N LEU A 9 17.97 8.20 0.47
CA LEU A 9 18.83 7.02 0.58
C LEU A 9 19.02 6.33 -0.78
N SER A 10 17.95 6.12 -1.55
CA SER A 10 18.04 5.51 -2.88
C SER A 10 18.82 6.37 -3.87
N SER A 11 18.71 7.71 -3.77
CA SER A 11 19.50 8.63 -4.61
C SER A 11 20.99 8.58 -4.26
N ILE A 12 21.33 8.58 -2.96
CA ILE A 12 22.73 8.48 -2.49
C ILE A 12 23.33 7.13 -2.89
N VAL A 13 22.63 6.03 -2.63
CA VAL A 13 23.09 4.68 -3.00
C VAL A 13 23.26 4.58 -4.51
N GLY A 14 22.29 5.09 -5.29
CA GLY A 14 22.39 5.13 -6.73
C GLY A 14 23.61 5.90 -7.21
N TRP A 15 23.88 7.07 -6.62
CA TRP A 15 25.06 7.87 -6.95
C TRP A 15 26.38 7.14 -6.67
N ILE A 16 26.47 6.41 -5.55
CA ILE A 16 27.66 5.62 -5.21
C ILE A 16 27.89 4.48 -6.22
N VAL A 17 26.82 3.85 -6.70
CA VAL A 17 26.91 2.66 -7.60
C VAL A 17 27.22 3.05 -9.04
N SER A 18 26.61 4.11 -9.57
CA SER A 18 26.59 4.42 -11.01
C SER A 18 26.86 5.90 -11.31
N GLY A 19 27.23 6.70 -10.31
CA GLY A 19 27.51 8.13 -10.48
C GLY A 19 26.26 8.94 -10.82
N ALA A 20 26.38 9.87 -11.78
CA ALA A 20 25.28 10.76 -12.16
C ALA A 20 24.02 10.03 -12.70
N PRO A 21 24.14 9.01 -13.59
CA PRO A 21 23.01 8.15 -13.98
C PRO A 21 22.30 7.49 -12.80
N GLY A 22 23.07 6.99 -11.83
CA GLY A 22 22.56 6.32 -10.65
C GLY A 22 21.79 7.25 -9.70
N LEU A 23 22.22 8.51 -9.53
CA LEU A 23 21.49 9.50 -8.73
C LEU A 23 20.07 9.68 -9.27
N GLY A 24 19.94 9.94 -10.57
CA GLY A 24 18.65 10.15 -11.21
C GLY A 24 17.78 8.90 -11.19
N SER A 25 18.39 7.73 -11.40
CA SER A 25 17.68 6.44 -11.39
C SER A 25 17.17 6.10 -10.00
N GLY A 26 17.97 6.34 -8.95
CA GLY A 26 17.57 6.15 -7.57
C GLY A 26 16.43 7.08 -7.16
N ALA A 27 16.51 8.36 -7.54
CA ALA A 27 15.47 9.35 -7.29
C ALA A 27 14.17 9.02 -8.01
N LEU A 28 14.22 8.65 -9.30
CA LEU A 28 13.05 8.25 -10.07
C LEU A 28 12.38 7.01 -9.49
N GLY A 29 13.16 5.96 -9.18
CA GLY A 29 12.61 4.71 -8.65
C GLY A 29 11.92 4.94 -7.30
N ALA A 30 12.55 5.70 -6.41
CA ALA A 30 11.93 6.09 -5.14
C ALA A 30 10.68 6.96 -5.34
N GLY A 31 10.73 7.94 -6.24
CA GLY A 31 9.60 8.82 -6.56
C GLY A 31 8.38 8.03 -7.05
N ILE A 32 8.57 7.12 -8.00
CA ILE A 32 7.51 6.23 -8.49
C ILE A 32 6.96 5.36 -7.35
N GLY A 33 7.84 4.80 -6.51
CA GLY A 33 7.45 3.99 -5.35
C GLY A 33 6.65 4.77 -4.29
N ILE A 34 6.88 6.08 -4.15
CA ILE A 34 6.12 6.96 -3.25
C ILE A 34 4.76 7.35 -3.85
N LEU A 35 4.71 7.56 -5.17
CA LEU A 35 3.47 7.93 -5.86
C LEU A 35 2.42 6.82 -5.78
N PHE A 36 2.83 5.56 -5.82
CA PHE A 36 1.90 4.42 -5.85
C PHE A 36 1.01 4.34 -4.60
N PRO A 37 1.53 4.40 -3.35
CA PRO A 37 0.73 4.49 -2.14
C PRO A 37 -0.15 5.75 -2.06
N ILE A 38 0.33 6.92 -2.52
CA ILE A 38 -0.46 8.16 -2.52
C ILE A 38 -1.72 8.01 -3.36
N ILE A 39 -1.58 7.46 -4.58
CA ILE A 39 -2.74 7.20 -5.44
C ILE A 39 -3.66 6.17 -4.78
N THR A 40 -3.11 5.18 -4.05
CA THR A 40 -3.93 4.21 -3.30
C THR A 40 -4.76 4.88 -2.20
N VAL A 41 -4.17 5.77 -1.41
CA VAL A 41 -4.93 6.55 -0.42
C VAL A 41 -6.04 7.36 -1.10
N ALA A 42 -5.75 8.00 -2.23
CA ALA A 42 -6.76 8.76 -2.99
C ALA A 42 -7.90 7.85 -3.50
N THR A 43 -7.58 6.65 -4.02
CA THR A 43 -8.58 5.65 -4.43
C THR A 43 -9.47 5.22 -3.27
N LEU A 44 -8.89 4.98 -2.09
CA LEU A 44 -9.64 4.59 -0.88
C LEU A 44 -10.59 5.70 -0.44
N LEU A 45 -10.10 6.95 -0.37
CA LEU A 45 -10.92 8.12 -0.02
C LEU A 45 -12.06 8.33 -1.01
N PHE A 46 -11.79 8.15 -2.30
CA PHE A 46 -12.81 8.21 -3.35
C PHE A 46 -13.82 7.07 -3.22
N GLY A 47 -13.41 5.87 -2.82
CA GLY A 47 -14.34 4.76 -2.53
C GLY A 47 -15.25 5.06 -1.33
N ASN A 48 -14.79 5.86 -0.37
CA ASN A 48 -15.52 6.15 0.86
C ASN A 48 -16.77 7.03 0.67
N ARG A 49 -17.01 7.63 -0.51
CA ARG A 49 -18.21 8.48 -0.68
C ARG A 49 -19.54 7.74 -0.66
N TRP A 50 -19.52 6.41 -0.79
CA TRP A 50 -20.73 5.58 -0.67
C TRP A 50 -20.91 4.99 0.73
N TYR A 51 -20.15 5.48 1.71
CA TYR A 51 -20.26 5.00 3.08
C TYR A 51 -21.70 5.14 3.59
N GLY A 52 -22.23 4.07 4.19
CA GLY A 52 -23.60 4.02 4.72
C GLY A 52 -24.69 3.60 3.71
N THR A 53 -24.37 3.38 2.43
CA THR A 53 -25.35 2.80 1.48
C THR A 53 -25.31 1.27 1.48
N PRO A 54 -26.40 0.58 1.12
CA PRO A 54 -26.42 -0.88 0.98
C PRO A 54 -25.39 -1.41 -0.05
N SER A 55 -25.01 -0.56 -1.00
CA SER A 55 -24.05 -0.88 -2.07
C SER A 55 -22.59 -0.52 -1.73
N PHE A 56 -22.31 -0.01 -0.53
CA PHE A 56 -20.99 0.49 -0.13
C PHE A 56 -19.88 -0.52 -0.41
N LEU A 57 -20.04 -1.76 0.08
CA LEU A 57 -19.01 -2.79 -0.01
C LEU A 57 -18.69 -3.14 -1.47
N THR A 58 -19.73 -3.34 -2.28
CA THR A 58 -19.59 -3.65 -3.71
C THR A 58 -18.88 -2.52 -4.47
N MET A 59 -19.29 -1.26 -4.25
CA MET A 59 -18.68 -0.12 -4.93
C MET A 59 -17.24 0.12 -4.47
N PHE A 60 -16.97 -0.03 -3.17
CA PHE A 60 -15.63 0.12 -2.61
C PHE A 60 -14.67 -0.90 -3.20
N PHE A 61 -15.04 -2.18 -3.24
CA PHE A 61 -14.22 -3.22 -3.85
C PHE A 61 -14.07 -3.04 -5.37
N ALA A 62 -15.16 -2.68 -6.07
CA ALA A 62 -15.10 -2.43 -7.52
C ALA A 62 -14.12 -1.29 -7.86
N VAL A 63 -14.13 -0.20 -7.10
CA VAL A 63 -13.22 0.94 -7.30
C VAL A 63 -11.78 0.56 -6.98
N ASN A 64 -11.52 -0.13 -5.87
CA ASN A 64 -10.16 -0.50 -5.47
C ASN A 64 -9.57 -1.56 -6.41
N ALA A 65 -10.33 -2.61 -6.73
CA ALA A 65 -9.91 -3.66 -7.67
C ALA A 65 -9.75 -3.09 -9.10
N GLY A 66 -10.69 -2.27 -9.56
CA GLY A 66 -10.60 -1.61 -10.87
C GLY A 66 -9.39 -0.67 -10.95
N SER A 67 -9.15 0.13 -9.91
CA SER A 67 -7.97 1.00 -9.84
C SER A 67 -6.67 0.20 -9.83
N PHE A 68 -6.61 -0.94 -9.14
CA PHE A 68 -5.44 -1.80 -9.13
C PHE A 68 -5.08 -2.30 -10.54
N LEU A 69 -6.07 -2.76 -11.31
CA LEU A 69 -5.86 -3.18 -12.69
C LEU A 69 -5.35 -2.04 -13.57
N VAL A 70 -5.97 -0.86 -13.48
CA VAL A 70 -5.51 0.33 -14.22
C VAL A 70 -4.07 0.69 -13.82
N LYS A 71 -3.76 0.66 -12.53
CA LYS A 71 -2.41 0.95 -12.01
C LYS A 71 -1.37 -0.03 -12.52
N ILE A 72 -1.67 -1.34 -12.63
CA ILE A 72 -0.74 -2.32 -13.20
C ILE A 72 -0.38 -1.93 -14.64
N VAL A 73 -1.39 -1.61 -15.47
CA VAL A 73 -1.17 -1.24 -16.87
C VAL A 73 -0.36 0.06 -16.96
N VAL A 74 -0.74 1.09 -16.20
CA VAL A 74 -0.02 2.38 -16.16
C VAL A 74 1.42 2.19 -15.69
N PHE A 75 1.64 1.36 -14.67
CA PHE A 75 2.97 1.07 -14.14
C PHE A 75 3.85 0.35 -15.16
N MET A 76 3.31 -0.63 -15.89
CA MET A 76 4.04 -1.30 -16.97
C MET A 76 4.43 -0.34 -18.10
N ILE A 77 3.52 0.54 -18.52
CA ILE A 77 3.81 1.57 -19.53
C ILE A 77 4.88 2.53 -19.02
N ALA A 78 4.75 3.01 -17.78
CA ALA A 78 5.71 3.93 -17.17
C ALA A 78 7.11 3.29 -17.09
N LEU A 79 7.22 2.04 -16.65
CA LEU A 79 8.51 1.33 -16.63
C LEU A 79 9.10 1.17 -18.02
N ASN A 80 8.29 0.86 -19.03
CA ASN A 80 8.77 0.75 -20.40
C ASN A 80 9.37 2.06 -20.90
N ILE A 81 8.70 3.19 -20.63
CA ILE A 81 9.18 4.54 -20.97
C ILE A 81 10.49 4.84 -20.23
N VAL A 82 10.53 4.61 -18.91
CA VAL A 82 11.72 4.92 -18.09
C VAL A 82 12.92 4.05 -18.48
N PHE A 83 12.71 2.78 -18.81
CA PHE A 83 13.78 1.89 -19.30
C PHE A 83 14.31 2.24 -20.69
N GLY A 84 13.56 3.03 -21.47
CA GLY A 84 13.99 3.59 -22.74
C GLY A 84 14.88 4.82 -22.62
N LEU A 85 15.03 5.40 -21.41
CA LEU A 85 15.83 6.60 -21.21
C LEU A 85 17.34 6.26 -21.19
N PRO A 86 18.19 7.01 -21.93
CA PRO A 86 19.60 6.67 -22.11
C PRO A 86 20.47 6.89 -20.87
N TRP A 87 19.96 7.64 -19.89
CA TRP A 87 20.67 7.96 -18.64
C TRP A 87 20.22 7.08 -17.47
N VAL A 88 19.24 6.19 -17.68
CA VAL A 88 18.70 5.36 -16.60
C VAL A 88 19.52 4.09 -16.44
N ASP A 89 20.05 3.91 -15.23
CA ASP A 89 20.63 2.65 -14.78
C ASP A 89 19.51 1.74 -14.29
N ARG A 90 19.27 0.66 -15.03
CA ARG A 90 18.15 -0.26 -14.77
C ARG A 90 18.27 -0.99 -13.44
N ILE A 91 19.50 -1.33 -13.04
CA ILE A 91 19.74 -2.06 -11.79
C ILE A 91 19.46 -1.15 -10.60
N VAL A 92 19.97 0.09 -10.67
CA VAL A 92 19.72 1.10 -9.63
C VAL A 92 18.25 1.47 -9.55
N LEU A 93 17.58 1.71 -10.69
CA LEU A 93 16.14 2.02 -10.72
C LEU A 93 15.31 0.89 -10.08
N TYR A 94 15.56 -0.36 -10.49
CA TYR A 94 14.83 -1.52 -9.96
C TYR A 94 15.09 -1.69 -8.47
N GLY A 95 16.34 -1.56 -8.02
CA GLY A 95 16.69 -1.60 -6.60
C GLY A 95 15.97 -0.52 -5.78
N ALA A 96 15.88 0.70 -6.30
CA ALA A 96 15.17 1.80 -5.66
C ALA A 96 13.66 1.56 -5.57
N LEU A 97 13.05 0.98 -6.62
CA LEU A 97 11.63 0.59 -6.61
C LEU A 97 11.34 -0.48 -5.55
N VAL A 98 12.18 -1.52 -5.47
CA VAL A 98 12.05 -2.58 -4.46
C VAL A 98 12.24 -2.01 -3.05
N ALA A 99 13.26 -1.17 -2.84
CA ALA A 99 13.50 -0.52 -1.55
C ALA A 99 12.30 0.34 -1.11
N ALA A 100 11.71 1.09 -2.05
CA ALA A 100 10.52 1.89 -1.78
C ALA A 100 9.29 1.03 -1.44
N ALA A 101 9.08 -0.07 -2.18
CA ALA A 101 8.00 -1.01 -1.90
C ALA A 101 8.15 -1.67 -0.51
N LEU A 102 9.36 -2.11 -0.16
CA LEU A 102 9.66 -2.68 1.16
C LEU A 102 9.46 -1.66 2.28
N ALA A 103 9.93 -0.43 2.10
CA ALA A 103 9.74 0.63 3.07
C ALA A 103 8.25 0.95 3.27
N SER A 104 7.46 1.01 2.19
CA SER A 104 6.01 1.16 2.26
C SER A 104 5.39 0.02 3.06
N LEU A 105 5.74 -1.23 2.75
CA LEU A 105 5.21 -2.40 3.44
C LEU A 105 5.53 -2.38 4.94
N VAL A 106 6.75 -2.00 5.32
CA VAL A 106 7.14 -1.86 6.73
C VAL A 106 6.30 -0.79 7.42
N VAL A 107 6.08 0.36 6.77
CA VAL A 107 5.21 1.41 7.31
C VAL A 107 3.78 0.90 7.47
N ASP A 108 3.25 0.20 6.46
CA ASP A 108 1.90 -0.37 6.51
C ASP A 108 1.76 -1.35 7.68
N VAL A 109 2.71 -2.26 7.87
CA VAL A 109 2.72 -3.21 9.01
C VAL A 109 2.79 -2.48 10.34
N ILE A 110 3.67 -1.47 10.48
CA ILE A 110 3.78 -0.68 11.72
C ILE A 110 2.49 0.06 12.01
N VAL A 111 1.89 0.69 10.99
CA VAL A 111 0.62 1.40 11.12
C VAL A 111 -0.47 0.43 11.55
N VAL A 112 -0.67 -0.67 10.83
CA VAL A 112 -1.68 -1.71 11.13
C VAL A 112 -1.50 -2.30 12.53
N ALA A 113 -0.26 -2.58 12.94
CA ALA A 113 0.02 -3.08 14.28
C ALA A 113 -0.36 -2.06 15.38
N ARG A 114 -0.27 -0.75 15.08
CA ARG A 114 -0.70 0.32 15.97
C ARG A 114 -2.20 0.59 15.93
N THR A 115 -2.90 0.25 14.86
CA THR A 115 -4.35 0.45 14.73
C THR A 115 -5.21 -0.64 15.38
N ARG A 116 -4.64 -1.66 16.02
CA ARG A 116 -5.44 -2.64 16.79
C ARG A 116 -6.13 -1.96 17.99
N ILE A 117 -7.36 -1.55 17.75
CA ILE A 117 -8.54 -1.42 18.63
C ILE A 117 -8.25 -1.44 20.13
N SER A 118 -8.04 -0.26 20.71
CA SER A 118 -8.14 0.05 22.15
C SER A 118 -9.58 -0.01 22.70
N GLY A 119 -10.46 -0.91 22.22
CA GLY A 119 -11.89 -0.84 22.59
C GLY A 119 -12.81 -2.03 22.27
N ALA A 120 -12.31 -3.16 21.75
CA ALA A 120 -13.14 -4.36 21.54
C ALA A 120 -12.96 -5.42 22.63
N SER A 121 -12.00 -5.24 23.55
CA SER A 121 -11.87 -6.10 24.74
C SER A 121 -12.84 -5.73 25.86
N ASP A 122 -13.37 -4.51 25.86
CA ASP A 122 -14.13 -3.95 26.99
C ASP A 122 -15.65 -4.01 26.78
N VAL A 123 -16.11 -4.66 25.71
CA VAL A 123 -17.53 -4.89 25.49
C VAL A 123 -17.95 -6.09 26.32
N ALA A 124 -18.71 -5.83 27.39
CA ALA A 124 -19.35 -6.87 28.19
C ALA A 124 -20.23 -7.73 27.27
N LEU A 125 -19.92 -9.03 27.20
CA LEU A 125 -20.78 -9.99 26.54
C LEU A 125 -22.13 -10.00 27.28
N PRO A 126 -23.28 -10.03 26.57
CA PRO A 126 -24.56 -10.25 27.23
C PRO A 126 -24.49 -11.56 28.00
N GLU A 127 -24.91 -11.54 29.28
CA GLU A 127 -24.99 -12.75 30.09
C GLU A 127 -25.87 -13.77 29.37
N ARG A 128 -25.41 -15.03 29.31
CA ARG A 128 -26.18 -16.14 28.76
C ARG A 128 -27.47 -16.25 29.57
N GLY A 129 -28.60 -15.92 28.94
CA GLY A 129 -29.91 -16.03 29.57
C GLY A 129 -30.28 -17.49 29.80
N GLU A 130 -31.00 -17.77 30.88
CA GLU A 130 -31.50 -19.08 31.34
C GLU A 130 -32.36 -19.87 30.30
N GLY A 131 -32.58 -19.35 29.10
CA GLY A 131 -33.28 -20.01 28.00
C GLY A 131 -32.38 -20.63 26.92
N ASP A 132 -31.06 -20.54 27.06
CA ASP A 132 -30.06 -21.10 26.12
C ASP A 132 -29.62 -22.53 26.51
N GLU A 133 -30.43 -23.25 27.29
CA GLU A 133 -30.23 -24.68 27.55
C GLU A 133 -30.40 -25.44 26.22
N LEU A 134 -29.29 -26.02 25.74
CA LEU A 134 -29.32 -26.92 24.60
C LEU A 134 -30.22 -28.11 24.95
N PRO A 135 -31.16 -28.52 24.07
CA PRO A 135 -32.00 -29.68 24.36
C PRO A 135 -31.10 -30.88 24.63
N GLU A 136 -31.23 -31.48 25.83
CA GLU A 136 -30.55 -32.73 26.15
C GLU A 136 -30.86 -33.74 25.06
N GLU A 137 -29.81 -34.23 24.39
CA GLU A 137 -29.90 -35.39 23.50
C GLU A 137 -30.52 -36.54 24.31
N ARG A 138 -31.76 -36.88 23.95
CA ARG A 138 -32.46 -38.03 24.50
C ARG A 138 -31.98 -39.28 23.77
N ASP A 139 -31.17 -40.07 24.45
CA ASP A 139 -30.90 -41.48 24.14
C ASP A 139 -32.17 -42.35 24.22
#